data_AF-C0E172-F1
#
_entry.id   AF-C0E172-F1
#
_cell.length_a   1.000
_cell.length_b   1.000
_cell.length_c   1.000
_cell.angle_alpha   90.00
_cell.angle_beta   90.00
_cell.angle_gamma   90.00
#
_symmetry.space_group_name_H-M   'P 1'
#
loop_
_entity.id
_entity.type
_entity.pdbx_description
1 polymer ?
#
loop_
_entity_poly.entity_id
_entity_poly.type
_entity_poly.pdbx_seq_one_letter_code
_entity_poly.pdbx_strand_id
1 'polypeptide(L)'
;MSFLGNPDHAHALQDLIAAHHNGGYIIHVDNAYVNDENYTRTVAHIGDDPADHDMVFWEKDIPSDSIVVATQPTYRDDFPTTYVGNPDQTESAVAACMSIKDIKEGRRWLIRQATNTHNSLQQRADYARTIISTDTILKLRTPKKITALAQPVGQ
;
A
#
# COMPACT_ATOMS: atom_id res chain seq x y z
N MET A 1 -8.76 -18.09 8.07
CA MET A 1 -9.18 -17.10 7.06
C MET A 1 -10.49 -16.46 7.51
N SER A 2 -10.53 -15.15 7.75
CA SER A 2 -11.80 -14.45 7.93
C SER A 2 -12.47 -14.30 6.57
N PHE A 3 -13.56 -15.03 6.35
CA PHE A 3 -14.40 -14.86 5.17
C PHE A 3 -15.03 -13.47 5.09
N LEU A 4 -14.92 -12.65 6.16
CA LEU A 4 -15.64 -11.39 6.31
C LEU A 4 -14.81 -10.12 6.02
N GLY A 5 -13.51 -10.27 5.77
CA GLY A 5 -12.56 -9.15 5.78
C GLY A 5 -12.23 -8.71 7.21
N ASN A 6 -11.32 -7.75 7.37
CA ASN A 6 -10.88 -7.24 8.67
C ASN A 6 -11.00 -5.70 8.71
N PRO A 7 -11.77 -5.10 9.63
CA PRO A 7 -11.86 -3.64 9.79
C PRO A 7 -10.51 -3.00 10.14
N ASP A 8 -9.67 -3.66 10.94
CA ASP A 8 -8.36 -3.11 11.33
C ASP A 8 -7.44 -3.01 10.10
N HIS A 9 -7.50 -4.02 9.23
CA HIS A 9 -6.79 -3.97 7.95
C HIS A 9 -7.36 -2.91 7.01
N ALA A 10 -8.67 -2.63 7.08
CA ALA A 10 -9.27 -1.56 6.29
C ALA A 10 -8.80 -0.18 6.75
N HIS A 11 -8.64 0.02 8.07
CA HIS A 11 -8.07 1.25 8.62
C HIS A 11 -6.59 1.41 8.26
N ALA A 12 -5.76 0.38 8.47
CA ALA A 12 -4.36 0.42 8.06
C ALA A 12 -4.18 0.68 6.55
N LEU A 13 -5.09 0.15 5.71
CA LEU A 13 -5.11 0.42 4.29
C LEU A 13 -5.45 1.89 3.96
N GLN A 14 -6.33 2.53 4.74
CA GLN A 14 -6.59 3.96 4.59
C GLN A 14 -5.36 4.79 4.93
N ASP A 15 -4.62 4.42 5.99
CA ASP A 15 -3.37 5.08 6.37
C ASP A 15 -2.29 4.91 5.29
N LEU A 16 -2.17 3.71 4.71
CA LEU A 16 -1.28 3.45 3.58
C LEU A 16 -1.61 4.33 2.38
N ILE A 17 -2.89 4.44 2.01
CA ILE A 17 -3.34 5.29 0.91
C ILE A 17 -3.11 6.77 1.22
N ALA A 18 -3.34 7.20 2.46
CA ALA A 18 -3.07 8.57 2.88
C ALA A 18 -1.57 8.91 2.79
N ALA A 19 -0.70 8.00 3.24
CA ALA A 19 0.75 8.14 3.12
C ALA A 19 1.18 8.29 1.65
N HIS A 20 0.57 7.51 0.74
CA HIS A 20 0.84 7.63 -0.69
C HIS A 20 0.35 8.98 -1.26
N HIS A 21 -0.88 9.39 -0.94
CA HIS A 21 -1.41 10.68 -1.37
C HIS A 21 -0.61 11.88 -0.82
N ASN A 22 0.07 11.71 0.31
CA ASN A 22 0.97 12.71 0.89
C ASN A 22 2.37 12.74 0.23
N GLY A 23 2.55 12.07 -0.92
CA GLY A 23 3.78 12.08 -1.70
C GLY A 23 4.69 10.88 -1.45
N GLY A 24 4.24 9.88 -0.69
CA GLY A 24 4.98 8.63 -0.49
C GLY A 24 5.01 7.77 -1.76
N TYR A 25 6.17 7.15 -2.02
CA TYR A 25 6.38 6.25 -3.13
C TYR A 25 5.85 4.86 -2.79
N ILE A 26 5.03 4.31 -3.68
CA ILE A 26 4.56 2.93 -3.57
C ILE A 26 5.69 2.00 -4.03
N ILE A 27 6.09 1.10 -3.15
CA ILE A 27 7.08 0.07 -3.43
C ILE A 27 6.44 -1.27 -3.15
N HIS A 28 6.49 -2.16 -4.13
CA HIS A 28 6.01 -3.52 -3.98
C HIS A 28 7.19 -4.42 -3.70
N VAL A 29 7.12 -5.10 -2.57
CA VAL A 29 8.16 -5.99 -2.08
C VAL A 29 7.74 -7.41 -2.41
N ASP A 30 8.42 -8.00 -3.39
CA ASP A 30 8.11 -9.35 -3.85
C ASP A 30 8.81 -10.39 -2.98
N ASN A 31 10.12 -10.25 -2.77
CA ASN A 31 10.90 -11.22 -2.01
C ASN A 31 11.95 -10.56 -1.11
N ALA A 32 11.70 -10.54 0.20
CA ALA A 32 12.69 -10.21 1.22
C ALA A 32 13.57 -11.43 1.51
N TYR A 33 14.89 -11.26 1.54
CA TYR A 33 15.81 -12.39 1.71
C TYR A 33 17.00 -12.12 2.63
N VAL A 34 17.23 -10.87 3.06
CA VAL A 34 18.11 -10.58 4.19
C VAL A 34 17.31 -9.74 5.18
N ASN A 35 17.10 -10.29 6.37
CA ASN A 35 16.45 -9.60 7.48
C ASN A 35 17.46 -9.60 8.61
N ASP A 36 18.26 -8.54 8.68
CA ASP A 36 19.11 -8.24 9.83
C ASP A 36 18.31 -7.34 10.79
N GLU A 37 18.74 -7.21 12.04
CA GLU A 37 18.13 -6.28 13.00
C GLU A 37 18.14 -4.83 12.48
N ASN A 38 19.05 -4.51 11.55
CA ASN A 38 19.28 -3.15 11.06
C ASN A 38 18.62 -2.83 9.72
N TYR A 39 18.41 -3.83 8.84
CA TYR A 39 17.86 -3.60 7.51
C TYR A 39 17.22 -4.84 6.89
N THR A 40 16.28 -4.60 5.97
CA THR A 40 15.75 -5.61 5.04
C THR A 40 16.31 -5.39 3.64
N ARG A 41 16.86 -6.43 3.00
CA ARG A 41 17.20 -6.43 1.57
C ARG A 41 16.21 -7.24 0.76
N THR A 42 15.81 -6.70 -0.38
CA THR A 42 14.76 -7.28 -1.23
C THR A 42 14.94 -6.92 -2.69
N VAL A 43 14.29 -7.67 -3.57
CA VAL A 43 13.98 -7.23 -4.93
C VAL A 43 12.54 -6.69 -4.94
N ALA A 44 12.37 -5.48 -5.45
CA ALA A 44 11.12 -4.75 -5.40
C ALA A 44 10.93 -3.84 -6.63
N HIS A 45 9.68 -3.49 -6.93
CA HIS A 45 9.35 -2.50 -7.97
C HIS A 45 8.76 -1.23 -7.36
N ILE A 46 9.09 -0.09 -7.97
CA ILE A 46 8.67 1.23 -7.51
C ILE A 46 7.56 1.74 -8.43
N GLY A 47 6.32 1.79 -7.91
CA GLY A 47 5.14 2.22 -8.66
C GLY A 47 4.91 1.38 -9.92
N ASP A 48 4.97 2.05 -11.07
CA ASP A 48 4.79 1.43 -12.39
C ASP A 48 6.11 1.21 -13.16
N ASP A 49 7.26 1.45 -12.52
CA ASP A 49 8.55 1.12 -13.12
C ASP A 49 8.61 -0.41 -13.38
N PRO A 50 8.82 -0.84 -14.64
CA PRO A 50 8.92 -2.25 -14.97
C PRO A 50 10.25 -2.89 -14.53
N ALA A 51 11.23 -2.09 -14.09
CA ALA A 51 12.51 -2.60 -13.62
C ALA A 51 12.42 -3.11 -12.18
N ASP A 52 13.03 -4.27 -11.95
CA ASP A 52 13.31 -4.76 -10.61
C ASP A 52 14.47 -3.95 -10.01
N HIS A 53 14.28 -3.48 -8.78
CA HIS A 53 15.31 -2.79 -8.01
C HIS A 53 15.80 -3.72 -6.90
N ASP A 54 17.11 -3.90 -6.80
CA ASP A 54 17.72 -4.36 -5.56
C ASP A 54 17.59 -3.24 -4.52
N MET A 55 16.91 -3.49 -3.41
CA MET A 55 16.54 -2.47 -2.45
C MET A 55 16.98 -2.80 -1.04
N VAL A 56 17.36 -1.76 -0.29
CA VAL A 56 17.68 -1.84 1.13
C VAL A 56 16.77 -0.89 1.91
N PHE A 57 15.99 -1.46 2.83
CA PHE A 57 15.14 -0.73 3.78
C PHE A 57 15.82 -0.72 5.13
N TRP A 58 16.19 0.46 5.63
CA TRP A 58 16.69 0.61 7.00
C TRP A 58 15.52 0.62 8.00
N GLU A 59 15.73 0.04 9.20
CA GLU A 59 14.87 0.17 10.39
C GLU A 59 13.53 -0.62 10.42
N LYS A 60 13.18 -1.39 9.38
CA LYS A 60 12.01 -2.28 9.42
C LYS A 60 12.30 -3.68 8.89
N ASP A 61 11.76 -4.68 9.59
CA ASP A 61 11.51 -6.01 9.02
C ASP A 61 10.35 -5.88 8.03
N ILE A 62 10.65 -5.91 6.74
CA ILE A 62 9.66 -5.80 5.68
C ILE A 62 9.39 -7.21 5.15
N PRO A 63 8.19 -7.78 5.39
CA PRO A 63 7.88 -9.11 4.88
C PRO A 63 7.73 -9.10 3.36
N SER A 64 8.05 -10.22 2.74
CA SER A 64 7.71 -10.51 1.34
C SER A 64 6.20 -10.35 1.08
N ASP A 65 5.82 -10.20 -0.18
CA ASP A 65 4.44 -9.98 -0.61
C ASP A 65 3.79 -8.78 0.09
N SER A 66 4.48 -7.64 0.14
CA SER A 66 4.02 -6.42 0.83
C SER A 66 4.01 -5.19 -0.06
N ILE A 67 3.18 -4.22 0.32
CA ILE A 67 3.25 -2.85 -0.19
C ILE A 67 3.85 -1.97 0.90
N VAL A 68 4.88 -1.22 0.51
CA VAL A 68 5.54 -0.21 1.34
C VAL A 68 5.25 1.16 0.74
N VAL A 69 4.93 2.12 1.60
CA VAL A 69 4.91 3.54 1.25
C VAL A 69 6.07 4.20 1.97
N ALA A 70 7.01 4.72 1.19
CA ALA A 70 8.23 5.30 1.71
C ALA A 70 8.47 6.72 1.18
N THR A 71 9.32 7.46 1.90
CA THR A 71 9.94 8.67 1.36
C THR A 71 10.79 8.32 0.14
N GLN A 72 11.20 9.34 -0.63
CA GLN A 72 11.86 9.15 -1.92
C GLN A 72 13.05 8.18 -1.83
N PRO A 73 12.98 7.03 -2.53
CA PRO A 73 14.10 6.10 -2.59
C PRO A 73 15.29 6.75 -3.29
N THR A 74 16.50 6.49 -2.79
CA THR A 74 17.75 7.04 -3.35
C THR A 74 18.53 5.94 -4.05
N TYR A 75 18.63 6.06 -5.38
CA TYR A 75 19.46 5.17 -6.19
C TYR A 75 20.94 5.58 -6.08
N ARG A 76 21.84 4.59 -6.01
CA ARG A 76 23.30 4.81 -6.04
C ARG A 76 23.89 4.00 -7.19
N ASP A 77 24.71 4.62 -8.04
CA ASP A 77 25.33 3.94 -9.19
C ASP A 77 26.48 3.02 -8.80
N ASP A 78 27.22 3.37 -7.75
CA ASP A 78 28.41 2.62 -7.30
C ASP A 78 28.07 1.19 -6.80
N PHE A 79 26.80 0.99 -6.43
CA PHE A 79 26.20 -0.29 -6.08
C PHE A 79 24.77 -0.21 -6.60
N PRO A 80 24.37 -0.93 -7.68
CA PRO A 80 23.06 -0.80 -8.31
C PRO A 80 21.95 -1.26 -7.37
N THR A 81 21.68 -0.42 -6.38
CA THR A 81 20.91 -0.69 -5.18
C THR A 81 20.22 0.62 -4.80
N THR A 82 18.92 0.53 -4.60
CA THR A 82 18.08 1.64 -4.18
C THR A 82 17.88 1.60 -2.66
N TYR A 83 18.20 2.68 -1.98
CA TYR A 83 18.09 2.78 -0.53
C TYR A 83 16.82 3.51 -0.12
N VAL A 84 16.15 2.97 0.91
CA VAL A 84 15.04 3.61 1.59
C VAL A 84 15.48 3.94 3.01
N GLY A 85 15.69 5.23 3.25
CA GLY A 85 16.27 5.73 4.49
C GLY A 85 17.79 5.57 4.57
N ASN A 86 18.33 5.78 5.76
CA ASN A 86 19.77 5.61 6.05
C ASN A 86 19.98 5.18 7.52
N PRO A 87 21.18 4.69 7.88
CA PRO A 87 21.46 4.21 9.23
C PRO A 87 21.37 5.27 10.35
N ASP A 88 21.53 6.55 10.00
CA ASP A 88 21.62 7.65 10.98
C ASP A 88 20.29 8.42 11.16
N GLN A 89 19.23 8.01 10.45
CA GLN A 89 17.95 8.70 10.50
C GLN A 89 17.21 8.42 11.82
N THR A 90 16.59 9.46 12.39
CA THR A 90 15.77 9.35 13.61
C THR A 90 14.29 9.12 13.32
N GLU A 91 13.85 9.41 12.09
CA GLU A 91 12.48 9.20 11.64
C GLU A 91 12.48 8.12 10.54
N SER A 92 11.54 7.20 10.62
CA SER A 92 11.45 6.11 9.66
C SER A 92 11.12 6.63 8.26
N ALA A 93 11.94 6.27 7.27
CA ALA A 93 11.66 6.50 5.87
C ALA A 93 10.44 5.72 5.35
N VAL A 94 9.93 4.75 6.13
CA VAL A 94 8.75 3.95 5.78
C VAL A 94 7.52 4.48 6.53
N ALA A 95 6.70 5.24 5.83
CA ALA A 95 5.46 5.82 6.35
C ALA A 95 4.37 4.77 6.62
N ALA A 96 4.25 3.77 5.76
CA ALA A 96 3.30 2.66 5.94
C ALA A 96 3.82 1.37 5.30
N CYS A 97 3.46 0.23 5.85
CA CYS A 97 3.78 -1.08 5.29
C CYS A 97 2.63 -2.05 5.59
N MET A 98 2.23 -2.83 4.60
CA MET A 98 1.13 -3.77 4.76
C MET A 98 1.27 -4.94 3.79
N SER A 99 1.01 -6.17 4.26
CA SER A 99 1.06 -7.34 3.39
C SER A 99 -0.07 -7.30 2.35
N ILE A 100 0.17 -7.84 1.16
CA ILE A 100 -0.83 -7.96 0.09
C ILE A 100 -2.04 -8.77 0.57
N LYS A 101 -1.82 -9.76 1.44
CA LYS A 101 -2.89 -10.56 2.05
C LYS A 101 -3.80 -9.68 2.91
N ASP A 102 -3.22 -8.86 3.78
CA ASP A 102 -3.98 -8.01 4.69
C ASP A 102 -4.70 -6.90 3.91
N ILE A 103 -4.06 -6.32 2.89
CA ILE A 103 -4.70 -5.35 1.98
C ILE A 103 -5.93 -5.98 1.32
N LYS A 104 -5.81 -7.22 0.83
CA LYS A 104 -6.95 -7.95 0.25
C LYS A 104 -8.07 -8.20 1.29
N GLU A 105 -7.74 -8.43 2.55
CA GLU A 105 -8.72 -8.56 3.64
C GLU A 105 -9.42 -7.24 3.98
N GLY A 106 -8.67 -6.14 4.10
CA GLY A 106 -9.22 -4.79 4.31
C GLY A 106 -10.11 -4.35 3.15
N ARG A 107 -9.67 -4.57 1.91
CA ARG A 107 -10.45 -4.32 0.70
C ARG A 107 -11.79 -5.06 0.69
N ARG A 108 -11.80 -6.35 1.07
CA ARG A 108 -13.04 -7.13 1.16
C ARG A 108 -14.03 -6.52 2.16
N TRP A 109 -13.52 -6.03 3.28
CA TRP A 109 -14.35 -5.34 4.27
C TRP A 109 -14.90 -4.01 3.70
N LEU A 110 -14.07 -3.19 3.07
CA LEU A 110 -14.48 -1.92 2.46
C LEU A 110 -15.57 -2.12 1.40
N ILE A 111 -15.45 -3.13 0.53
CA ILE A 111 -16.48 -3.44 -0.48
C ILE A 111 -17.84 -3.67 0.18
N ARG A 112 -17.88 -4.39 1.30
CA ARG A 112 -19.12 -4.62 2.03
C ARG A 112 -19.71 -3.34 2.58
N GLN A 113 -18.88 -2.48 3.17
CA GLN A 113 -19.33 -1.20 3.69
C GLN A 113 -19.84 -0.27 2.59
N ALA A 114 -19.20 -0.25 1.42
CA ALA A 114 -19.67 0.50 0.26
C ALA A 114 -21.04 0.00 -0.26
N THR A 115 -21.31 -1.30 -0.12
CA THR A 115 -22.59 -1.91 -0.52
C THR A 115 -23.66 -1.90 0.58
N ASN A 116 -23.30 -1.58 1.82
CA ASN A 116 -24.22 -1.60 2.96
C ASN A 116 -25.14 -0.37 2.91
N THR A 117 -26.44 -0.60 2.73
CA THR A 117 -27.45 0.46 2.62
C THR A 117 -27.76 1.18 3.94
N HIS A 118 -27.27 0.66 5.07
CA HIS A 118 -27.35 1.37 6.36
C HIS A 118 -26.33 2.51 6.46
N ASN A 119 -25.26 2.48 5.67
CA ASN A 119 -24.31 3.58 5.59
C ASN A 119 -24.85 4.70 4.71
N SER A 120 -24.52 5.94 5.05
CA SER A 120 -24.88 7.11 4.25
C SER A 120 -24.25 7.02 2.86
N LEU A 121 -24.83 7.73 1.88
CA LEU A 121 -24.26 7.76 0.53
C LEU A 121 -22.83 8.30 0.53
N GLN A 122 -22.54 9.29 1.38
CA GLN A 122 -21.21 9.85 1.54
C GLN A 122 -20.22 8.80 2.06
N GLN A 123 -20.55 8.09 3.14
CA GLN A 123 -19.70 7.02 3.68
C GLN A 123 -19.42 5.95 2.62
N ARG A 124 -20.44 5.55 1.88
CA ARG A 124 -20.32 4.55 0.80
C ARG A 124 -19.45 5.05 -0.35
N ALA A 125 -19.54 6.33 -0.71
CA ALA A 125 -18.68 6.95 -1.71
C ALA A 125 -17.23 7.03 -1.23
N ASP A 126 -17.00 7.35 0.05
CA ASP A 126 -15.66 7.43 0.64
C ASP A 126 -15.00 6.04 0.63
N TYR A 127 -15.71 4.98 1.06
CA TYR A 127 -15.23 3.61 0.93
C TYR A 127 -14.94 3.23 -0.53
N ALA A 128 -15.78 3.67 -1.46
CA ALA A 128 -15.58 3.41 -2.88
C ALA A 128 -14.29 4.04 -3.42
N ARG A 129 -13.96 5.27 -3.00
CA ARG A 129 -12.69 5.93 -3.36
C ARG A 129 -11.48 5.18 -2.80
N THR A 130 -11.53 4.74 -1.54
CA THR A 130 -10.46 3.92 -0.95
C THR A 130 -10.27 2.61 -1.73
N ILE A 131 -11.35 1.93 -2.12
CA ILE A 131 -11.28 0.70 -2.93
C ILE A 131 -10.63 0.97 -4.29
N ILE A 132 -10.98 2.09 -4.96
CA ILE A 132 -10.39 2.46 -6.25
C ILE A 132 -8.89 2.70 -6.11
N SER A 133 -8.45 3.50 -5.14
CA SER A 133 -7.01 3.72 -4.88
C SER A 133 -6.28 2.40 -4.60
N THR A 134 -6.89 1.50 -3.81
CA THR A 134 -6.34 0.17 -3.54
C THR A 134 -6.22 -0.66 -4.81
N ASP A 135 -7.23 -0.62 -5.68
CA ASP A 135 -7.25 -1.36 -6.93
C ASP A 135 -6.20 -0.86 -7.91
N THR A 136 -5.95 0.45 -7.95
CA THR A 136 -4.85 1.04 -8.73
C THR A 136 -3.50 0.51 -8.23
N ILE A 137 -3.24 0.60 -6.92
CA ILE A 137 -1.99 0.12 -6.31
C ILE A 137 -1.78 -1.37 -6.62
N LEU A 138 -2.80 -2.20 -6.41
CA LEU A 138 -2.70 -3.65 -6.63
C LEU A 138 -2.90 -4.09 -8.09
N LYS A 139 -3.07 -3.16 -9.04
CA LYS A 139 -3.39 -3.45 -10.45
C LYS A 139 -4.60 -4.40 -10.61
N LEU A 140 -5.61 -4.22 -9.76
CA LEU A 140 -6.85 -4.99 -9.74
C LEU A 140 -7.95 -4.29 -10.52
N ARG A 141 -8.92 -5.08 -11.01
CA ARG A 141 -10.14 -4.53 -11.61
C ARG A 141 -11.13 -4.10 -10.53
N THR A 142 -11.51 -2.82 -10.53
CA THR A 142 -12.59 -2.31 -9.68
C THR A 142 -13.97 -2.79 -10.14
N PRO A 143 -14.84 -3.25 -9.22
CA PRO A 143 -16.22 -3.60 -9.55
C PRO A 143 -17.01 -2.38 -10.05
N LYS A 144 -17.78 -2.54 -11.14
CA LYS A 144 -18.58 -1.45 -11.74
C LYS A 144 -19.48 -0.70 -10.75
N LYS A 145 -20.09 -1.43 -9.81
CA LYS A 145 -20.94 -0.83 -8.77
C LYS A 145 -20.16 0.10 -7.83
N ILE A 146 -18.90 -0.22 -7.54
CA ILE A 146 -18.02 0.61 -6.72
C ILE A 146 -17.60 1.84 -7.51
N THR A 147 -17.22 1.68 -8.79
CA THR A 147 -16.91 2.81 -9.67
C THR A 147 -18.06 3.81 -9.73
N ALA A 148 -19.31 3.34 -9.86
CA ALA A 148 -20.49 4.20 -9.88
C ALA A 148 -20.72 4.94 -8.55
N LEU A 149 -20.38 4.34 -7.41
CA LEU A 149 -20.52 4.98 -6.09
C LEU A 149 -19.52 6.10 -5.84
N ALA A 150 -18.34 6.04 -6.46
CA ALA A 150 -17.30 7.04 -6.29
C ALA A 150 -17.50 8.29 -7.18
N GLN A 151 -18.39 8.21 -8.19
CA GLN A 151 -18.71 9.34 -9.04
C GLN A 151 -19.46 10.43 -8.25
N PRO A 152 -19.14 11.72 -8.46
CA PRO A 152 -19.94 12.80 -7.89
C PRO A 152 -21.38 12.68 -8.38
N VAL A 153 -22.34 12.77 -7.46
CA VAL A 153 -23.76 12.76 -7.80
C VAL A 153 -24.13 14.13 -8.38
N GLY A 154 -24.12 14.24 -9.71
CA GLY A 154 -24.67 15.36 -10.47
C GLY A 154 -23.86 16.67 -10.43
N GLN A 155 -23.39 17.08 -11.61
CA GLN A 155 -23.51 18.47 -12.04
C GLN A 155 -24.71 18.55 -12.99
#